data_AF-A0A9D7GIA6-F1
#
_entry.id   AF-A0A9D7GIA6-F1
#
_cell.length_a   1.000
_cell.length_b   1.000
_cell.length_c   1.000
_cell.angle_alpha   90.00
_cell.angle_beta   90.00
_cell.angle_gamma   90.00
#
_symmetry.space_group_name_H-M   'P 1'
#
loop_
_entity.id
_entity.type
_entity.pdbx_description
1 polymer ?
#
loop_
_entity_poly.entity_id
_entity_poly.type
_entity_poly.pdbx_seq_one_letter_code
_entity_poly.pdbx_strand_id
1 'polypeptide(L)'
;MKQITLYSAMLLLFSFNQITANTFIFTGNGNYNNPSLWTPSYPGFTINSGDTVIISTGSVCMSLGLVNTIINNGVFIVNGNLNVRN
;
A
#
# COMPACT_ATOMS: atom_id res chain seq x y z
N MET A 1 32.16 -44.04 23.54
CA MET A 1 30.93 -43.53 22.92
C MET A 1 31.15 -42.04 22.63
N LYS A 2 31.44 -41.68 21.38
CA LYS A 2 31.73 -40.29 20.97
C LYS A 2 30.60 -39.85 20.04
N GLN A 3 29.68 -39.08 20.60
CA GLN A 3 28.61 -38.40 19.87
C GLN A 3 29.13 -37.00 19.54
N ILE A 4 29.49 -36.77 18.28
CA ILE A 4 29.68 -35.42 17.73
C ILE A 4 28.69 -35.33 16.58
N THR A 5 27.46 -35.00 16.94
CA THR A 5 26.42 -34.60 16.01
C THR A 5 26.85 -33.26 15.42
N LEU A 6 27.27 -33.27 14.16
CA LEU A 6 27.58 -32.06 13.39
C LEU A 6 26.27 -31.28 13.20
N TYR A 7 26.07 -30.32 14.08
CA TYR A 7 25.12 -29.23 13.90
C TYR A 7 25.53 -28.38 12.69
N SER A 8 24.52 -27.72 12.12
CA SER A 8 24.65 -26.48 11.37
C SER A 8 24.86 -26.60 9.85
N ALA A 9 23.88 -27.18 9.16
CA ALA A 9 23.62 -26.86 7.75
C ALA A 9 22.16 -26.46 7.50
N MET A 10 21.48 -25.87 8.49
CA MET A 10 20.32 -25.01 8.21
C MET A 10 20.87 -23.66 7.76
N LEU A 11 21.35 -23.61 6.53
CA LEU A 11 21.52 -22.37 5.80
C LEU A 11 20.10 -21.83 5.60
N LEU A 12 19.68 -20.99 6.54
CA LEU A 12 18.48 -20.17 6.46
C LEU A 12 18.53 -19.42 5.13
N LEU A 13 17.78 -19.92 4.15
CA LEU A 13 17.33 -19.13 3.01
C LEU A 13 16.43 -18.03 3.57
N PHE A 14 17.05 -16.98 4.12
CA PHE A 14 16.41 -15.68 4.23
C PHE A 14 16.23 -15.19 2.80
N SER A 15 15.13 -15.59 2.18
CA SER A 15 14.53 -14.83 1.10
C SER A 15 14.20 -13.47 1.69
N PHE A 16 15.13 -12.52 1.56
CA PHE A 16 14.78 -11.11 1.62
C PHE A 16 13.79 -10.89 0.48
N ASN A 17 12.50 -11.03 0.79
CA ASN A 17 11.47 -10.43 -0.02
C ASN A 17 11.74 -8.93 0.13
N GLN A 18 12.51 -8.39 -0.81
CA GLN A 18 12.62 -6.95 -1.00
C GLN A 18 11.18 -6.46 -1.05
N ILE A 19 10.78 -5.69 -0.03
CA ILE A 19 9.50 -4.98 -0.05
C ILE A 19 9.62 -4.06 -1.26
N THR A 20 9.07 -4.51 -2.38
CA THR A 20 8.97 -3.71 -3.59
C THR A 20 7.99 -2.62 -3.22
N ALA A 21 8.48 -1.38 -3.17
CA ALA A 21 7.63 -0.23 -2.93
C ALA A 21 6.49 -0.25 -3.96
N ASN A 22 5.26 -0.45 -3.51
CA ASN A 22 4.12 -0.46 -4.43
C ASN A 22 3.66 0.97 -4.62
N THR A 23 3.63 1.42 -5.86
CA THR A 23 3.03 2.71 -6.22
C THR A 23 1.61 2.47 -6.73
N PHE A 24 0.62 3.05 -6.06
CA PHE A 24 -0.79 2.99 -6.43
C PHE A 24 -1.25 4.37 -6.89
N ILE A 25 -1.79 4.42 -8.11
CA ILE A 25 -2.16 5.68 -8.75
C ILE A 25 -3.68 5.71 -8.94
N PHE A 26 -4.34 6.69 -8.32
CA PHE A 26 -5.75 7.00 -8.56
C PHE A 26 -5.88 7.91 -9.78
N THR A 27 -6.77 7.53 -10.70
CA THR A 27 -7.09 8.30 -11.90
C THR A 27 -8.60 8.38 -12.12
N GLY A 28 -9.10 9.57 -12.42
CA GLY A 28 -10.50 9.80 -12.78
C GLY A 28 -11.30 10.54 -11.70
N ASN A 29 -12.63 10.40 -11.74
CA ASN A 29 -13.55 11.01 -10.79
C ASN A 29 -14.38 9.94 -10.11
N GLY A 30 -14.29 9.83 -8.79
CA GLY A 30 -15.03 8.82 -8.04
C GLY A 30 -14.56 8.64 -6.60
N ASN A 31 -14.96 7.53 -6.00
CA ASN A 31 -14.68 7.24 -4.60
C ASN A 31 -13.34 6.52 -4.41
N TYR A 32 -12.64 6.83 -3.31
CA TYR A 32 -11.39 6.16 -2.93
C TYR A 32 -11.51 4.62 -2.87
N ASN A 33 -12.65 4.09 -2.40
CA ASN A 33 -12.86 2.63 -2.27
C ASN A 33 -13.18 1.92 -3.59
N ASN A 34 -13.12 2.57 -4.75
CA ASN A 34 -13.34 1.90 -6.02
C ASN A 34 -12.01 1.36 -6.59
N PRO A 35 -11.72 0.05 -6.48
CA PRO A 35 -10.48 -0.55 -6.98
C PRO A 35 -10.20 -0.27 -8.46
N SER A 36 -11.24 -0.09 -9.28
CA SER A 36 -11.09 0.15 -10.73
C SER A 36 -10.49 1.51 -11.08
N LEU A 37 -10.50 2.47 -10.15
CA LEU A 37 -9.89 3.80 -10.33
C LEU A 37 -8.41 3.83 -9.95
N TRP A 38 -7.88 2.70 -9.47
CA TRP A 38 -6.50 2.57 -9.02
C TRP A 38 -5.70 1.68 -9.98
N THR A 39 -4.46 2.09 -10.25
CA THR A 39 -3.49 1.28 -10.99
C THR A 39 -2.19 1.13 -10.17
N PRO A 40 -1.81 -0.09 -9.77
CA PRO A 40 -2.63 -1.31 -9.82
C PRO A 40 -3.89 -1.18 -8.94
N SER A 41 -4.86 -2.08 -9.11
CA SER A 41 -6.14 -2.06 -8.37
C SER A 41 -5.93 -1.97 -6.85
N TYR A 42 -6.48 -0.96 -6.17
CA TYR A 42 -6.21 -0.74 -4.74
C TYR A 42 -7.26 0.04 -3.92
N PRO A 43 -8.10 -0.65 -3.14
CA PRO A 43 -9.00 -0.03 -2.16
C PRO A 43 -8.66 -0.49 -0.73
N GLY A 44 -7.37 -0.58 -0.40
CA GLY A 44 -6.92 -0.73 0.98
C GLY A 44 -7.02 0.59 1.75
N PHE A 45 -7.49 0.54 3.00
CA PHE A 45 -7.58 1.70 3.89
C PHE A 45 -6.32 1.95 4.71
N THR A 46 -5.37 1.01 4.69
CA THR A 46 -4.06 1.17 5.35
C THR A 46 -2.98 1.24 4.28
N ILE A 47 -2.34 2.39 4.15
CA ILE A 47 -1.15 2.57 3.31
C ILE A 47 0.03 2.03 4.12
N ASN A 48 0.67 0.95 3.69
CA ASN A 48 1.75 0.34 4.45
C ASN A 48 3.06 1.11 4.28
N SER A 49 4.01 0.87 5.20
CA SER A 49 5.37 1.38 5.05
C SER A 49 5.99 0.85 3.76
N GLY A 50 6.51 1.76 2.93
CA GLY A 50 7.07 1.47 1.62
C GLY A 50 6.08 1.63 0.47
N ASP A 51 4.78 1.70 0.73
CA ASP A 51 3.78 2.00 -0.30
C ASP A 51 3.72 3.51 -0.58
N THR A 52 3.46 3.86 -1.84
CA THR A 52 3.18 5.23 -2.27
C THR A 52 1.82 5.28 -2.94
N VAL A 53 0.93 6.13 -2.45
CA VAL A 53 -0.41 6.33 -2.98
C VAL A 53 -0.47 7.73 -3.59
N ILE A 54 -0.96 7.85 -4.82
CA ILE A 54 -0.95 9.10 -5.59
C ILE A 54 -2.34 9.38 -6.14
N ILE A 55 -2.91 10.54 -5.80
CA ILE A 55 -4.07 11.09 -6.52
C ILE A 55 -3.54 11.92 -7.68
N SER A 56 -3.75 11.45 -8.91
CA SER A 56 -3.18 12.09 -10.12
C SER A 56 -3.77 13.46 -10.38
N THR A 57 -2.99 14.33 -11.03
CA THR A 57 -3.46 15.63 -11.55
C THR A 57 -4.72 15.46 -12.38
N GLY A 58 -5.70 16.36 -12.22
CA GLY A 58 -6.99 16.31 -12.91
C GLY A 58 -7.98 15.27 -12.36
N SER A 59 -7.57 14.44 -11.39
CA SER A 59 -8.47 13.49 -10.73
C SER A 59 -9.23 14.15 -9.58
N VAL A 60 -10.43 13.63 -9.31
CA VAL A 60 -11.27 14.01 -8.17
C VAL A 60 -11.55 12.75 -7.37
N CYS A 61 -10.79 12.58 -6.29
CA CYS A 61 -10.97 11.49 -5.34
C CYS A 61 -11.91 11.94 -4.22
N MET A 62 -13.09 11.34 -4.13
CA MET A 62 -14.01 11.55 -3.03
C MET A 62 -13.63 10.63 -1.87
N SER A 63 -13.40 11.24 -0.70
CA SER A 63 -13.14 10.50 0.54
C SER A 63 -14.33 9.64 0.90
N LEU A 64 -14.00 8.57 1.60
CA LEU A 64 -14.92 7.68 2.26
C LEU A 64 -15.74 8.50 3.25
N GLY A 65 -17.05 8.30 3.29
CA GLY A 65 -17.88 8.89 4.35
C GLY A 65 -17.44 8.40 5.75
N LEU A 66 -18.08 8.94 6.79
CA LEU A 66 -17.83 8.75 8.24
C LEU A 66 -17.38 7.37 8.76
N VAL A 67 -17.57 6.29 8.00
CA VAL A 67 -17.31 4.90 8.39
C VAL A 67 -15.94 4.35 7.99
N ASN A 68 -15.17 4.98 7.09
CA ASN A 68 -13.85 4.44 6.72
C ASN A 68 -12.74 5.49 6.88
N THR A 69 -11.80 5.21 7.77
CA THR A 69 -10.59 6.02 7.99
C THR A 69 -9.44 5.48 7.14
N ILE A 70 -8.75 6.37 6.43
CA ILE A 70 -7.48 6.03 5.78
C ILE A 70 -6.35 6.17 6.82
N ILE A 71 -5.66 5.07 7.10
CA ILE A 71 -4.48 5.02 7.96
C ILE A 71 -3.25 5.08 7.07
N ASN A 72 -2.45 6.13 7.19
CA ASN A 72 -1.26 6.31 6.37
C ASN A 72 0.02 6.01 7.15
N ASN A 73 0.66 4.86 6.87
CA ASN A 73 2.01 4.52 7.35
C ASN A 73 3.07 4.58 6.23
N GLY A 74 2.69 5.04 5.04
CA GLY A 74 3.55 5.16 3.86
C GLY A 74 3.57 6.59 3.34
N VAL A 75 3.57 6.74 2.01
CA VAL A 75 3.57 8.04 1.34
C VAL A 75 2.20 8.27 0.68
N PHE A 76 1.57 9.42 0.95
CA PHE A 76 0.34 9.82 0.29
C PHE A 76 0.51 11.18 -0.39
N ILE A 77 0.42 11.20 -1.71
CA ILE A 77 0.63 12.38 -2.56
C ILE A 77 -0.70 12.75 -3.22
N VAL A 78 -1.09 14.02 -3.10
CA VAL A 78 -2.33 14.54 -3.69
C VAL A 78 -1.98 15.61 -4.71
N ASN A 79 -1.90 15.24 -5.99
CA ASN A 79 -1.67 16.15 -7.11
C ASN A 79 -2.99 16.60 -7.79
N GLY A 80 -4.06 15.84 -7.58
CA GLY A 80 -5.44 16.19 -7.96
C GLY A 80 -6.23 16.82 -6.82
N ASN A 81 -7.54 16.58 -6.79
CA ASN A 81 -8.42 16.98 -5.69
C ASN A 81 -8.78 15.80 -4.80
N LEU A 82 -8.61 15.96 -3.48
CA LEU A 82 -9.12 15.05 -2.46
C LEU A 82 -10.26 15.74 -1.70
N ASN A 83 -11.50 15.27 -1.86
CA ASN A 83 -12.66 15.83 -1.18
C ASN A 83 -12.96 15.02 0.08
N VAL A 84 -12.52 15.51 1.24
CA VAL A 84 -12.80 14.91 2.55
C VAL A 84 -14.07 15.51 3.13
N ARG A 85 -15.13 14.70 3.27
CA ARG A 85 -16.38 15.11 3.92
C ARG A 85 -16.39 14.55 5.35
N ASN A 86 -16.43 15.46 6.31
CA ASN A 86 -16.69 15.14 7.72
C ASN A 86 -18.16 14.80 7.94
#